data_AF-A0AAD4CGK5-F1
#
_entry.id   AF-A0AAD4CGK5-F1
#
_cell.length_a   1.000
_cell.length_b   1.000
_cell.length_c   1.000
_cell.angle_alpha   90.00
_cell.angle_beta   90.00
_cell.angle_gamma   90.00
#
_symmetry.space_group_name_H-M   'P 1'
#
loop_
_entity.id
_entity.type
_entity.pdbx_description
1 polymer ?
#
loop_
_entity_poly.entity_id
_entity_poly.type
_entity_poly.pdbx_seq_one_letter_code
_entity_poly.pdbx_strand_id
1 'polypeptide(L)'
;MACSNVSASEDVMTFADYMRRHPELWANPLFWTSHHMELMGCQFQHVYDVSSMQDIHEDSPRKRQKRQKCHEKPSDEEWLARSFSIPGKLEAITNILLSKGSVFNKSSKGPSFYFADRDVHQPLYTVFSRRKQPDQGVCQDPLPLIGYLNYTTVIGPRTHQFLPRSKGGGVDYPLTPLGKKKYARVIPKEWKEDPYFVFVLLSIAQLQEDRLKELKSISHLSRLLVASPFDRESIHLYQAHITSDFLRMLDKPTSTRFQKDFPTIEHREISFKPYETLRQRILDELSVANMPPHLSNRHDNISNKNVKRAHEQKDKGRFKRTRSS
;
A
#
# COMPACT_ATOMS: atom_id res chain seq x y z
N MET A 1 60.82 0.19 7.99
CA MET A 1 59.55 0.78 8.48
C MET A 1 58.49 0.52 7.43
N ALA A 2 57.66 -0.51 7.63
CA ALA A 2 56.50 -0.77 6.79
C ALA A 2 55.27 -0.53 7.67
N CYS A 3 54.57 0.57 7.43
CA CYS A 3 53.29 0.85 8.07
C CYS A 3 52.24 0.04 7.32
N SER A 4 51.78 -1.04 7.94
CA SER A 4 50.60 -1.78 7.53
C SER A 4 49.38 -0.87 7.66
N ASN A 5 48.81 -0.47 6.52
CA ASN A 5 47.47 0.08 6.47
C ASN A 5 46.48 -1.03 6.86
N VAL A 6 46.05 -1.03 8.11
CA VAL A 6 44.87 -1.77 8.54
C VAL A 6 43.68 -1.04 7.93
N SER A 7 43.21 -1.51 6.77
CA SER A 7 41.90 -1.09 6.27
C SER A 7 40.88 -1.56 7.29
N ALA A 8 40.20 -0.64 7.97
CA ALA A 8 39.03 -0.96 8.74
C ALA A 8 38.05 -1.70 7.83
N SER A 9 37.85 -3.00 8.04
CA SER A 9 36.79 -3.72 7.36
C SER A 9 35.49 -3.11 7.84
N GLU A 10 34.79 -2.38 6.96
CA GLU A 10 33.39 -2.09 7.18
C GLU A 10 32.69 -3.43 7.44
N ASP A 11 32.28 -3.64 8.69
CA ASP A 11 31.59 -4.85 9.11
C ASP A 11 30.29 -4.92 8.30
N VAL A 12 30.25 -5.78 7.28
CA VAL A 12 29.12 -5.91 6.36
C VAL A 12 27.99 -6.60 7.12
N MET A 13 27.17 -5.81 7.81
CA MET A 13 26.02 -6.31 8.53
C MET A 13 24.93 -6.74 7.54
N THR A 14 24.40 -7.96 7.68
CA THR A 14 23.21 -8.41 6.94
C THR A 14 21.92 -7.99 7.66
N PHE A 15 20.77 -8.02 6.97
CA PHE A 15 19.52 -7.65 7.64
C PHE A 15 19.15 -8.65 8.74
N ALA A 16 19.48 -9.93 8.54
CA ALA A 16 19.35 -10.95 9.57
C ALA A 16 20.21 -10.64 10.81
N ASP A 17 21.45 -10.16 10.64
CA ASP A 17 22.32 -9.77 11.76
C ASP A 17 21.75 -8.56 12.50
N TYR A 18 21.20 -7.59 11.77
CA TYR A 18 20.51 -6.45 12.37
C TYR A 18 19.31 -6.90 13.21
N MET A 19 18.43 -7.73 12.66
CA MET A 19 17.28 -8.28 13.38
C MET A 19 17.65 -9.20 14.55
N ARG A 20 18.83 -9.83 14.54
CA ARG A 20 19.34 -10.58 15.71
C ARG A 20 19.73 -9.65 16.86
N ARG A 21 20.28 -8.45 16.54
CA ARG A 21 20.62 -7.42 17.54
C ARG A 21 19.37 -6.70 18.07
N HIS A 22 18.28 -6.72 17.30
CA HIS A 22 16.99 -6.09 17.60
C HIS A 22 15.84 -7.10 17.56
N PRO A 23 15.77 -8.04 18.53
CA PRO A 23 14.80 -9.13 18.51
C PRO A 23 13.33 -8.65 18.53
N GLU A 24 13.07 -7.45 18.99
CA GLU A 24 11.77 -6.78 18.96
C GLU A 24 11.19 -6.65 17.54
N LEU A 25 12.03 -6.58 16.50
CA LEU A 25 11.58 -6.52 15.10
C LEU A 25 10.90 -7.81 14.62
N TRP A 26 11.06 -8.93 15.33
CA TRP A 26 10.35 -10.19 15.06
C TRP A 26 8.93 -10.22 15.65
N ALA A 27 8.52 -9.19 16.39
CA ALA A 27 7.17 -9.11 16.92
C ALA A 27 6.14 -9.16 15.78
N ASN A 28 4.97 -9.73 16.08
CA ASN A 28 3.87 -9.71 15.12
C ASN A 28 3.60 -8.25 14.68
N PRO A 29 3.56 -7.97 13.37
CA PRO A 29 3.35 -6.63 12.81
C PRO A 29 2.12 -5.89 13.35
N LEU A 30 1.07 -6.65 13.72
CA LEU A 30 -0.11 -6.10 14.38
C LEU A 30 0.23 -5.38 15.69
N PHE A 31 1.36 -5.68 16.33
CA PHE A 31 1.78 -5.12 17.62
C PHE A 31 3.00 -4.18 17.49
N TRP A 32 3.38 -3.82 16.28
CA TRP A 32 4.44 -2.82 16.07
C TRP A 32 4.02 -1.46 16.61
N THR A 33 5.04 -0.72 17.05
CA THR A 33 4.92 0.58 17.75
C THR A 33 5.84 1.59 17.08
N SER A 34 5.76 2.87 17.47
CA SER A 34 6.69 3.90 16.96
C SER A 34 8.16 3.52 17.17
N HIS A 35 8.48 2.80 18.24
CA HIS A 35 9.83 2.29 18.49
C HIS A 35 10.32 1.35 17.37
N HIS A 36 9.45 0.50 16.83
CA HIS A 36 9.81 -0.38 15.71
C HIS A 36 10.09 0.45 14.44
N MET A 37 9.34 1.53 14.24
CA MET A 37 9.56 2.47 13.13
C MET A 37 10.91 3.19 13.26
N GLU A 38 11.25 3.66 14.47
CA GLU A 38 12.55 4.28 14.78
C GLU A 38 13.72 3.32 14.53
N LEU A 39 13.60 2.06 14.95
CA LEU A 39 14.60 1.03 14.70
C LEU A 39 14.79 0.77 13.19
N MET A 40 13.71 0.85 12.41
CA MET A 40 13.77 0.73 10.97
C MET A 40 14.22 2.04 10.29
N GLY A 41 14.19 3.19 10.95
CA GLY A 41 14.39 4.49 10.30
C GLY A 41 13.25 4.84 9.34
N CYS A 42 12.07 4.28 9.54
CA CYS A 42 10.88 4.55 8.75
C CYS A 42 10.09 5.70 9.41
N GLN A 43 9.57 6.63 8.60
CA GLN A 43 8.84 7.80 9.09
C GLN A 43 7.65 8.15 8.21
N PHE A 44 6.63 8.75 8.83
CA PHE A 44 5.50 9.35 8.13
C PHE A 44 5.81 10.80 7.77
N GLN A 45 5.55 11.17 6.53
CA GLN A 45 5.66 12.52 6.02
C GLN A 45 4.27 13.01 5.62
N HIS A 46 3.73 13.94 6.42
CA HIS A 46 2.43 14.55 6.15
C HIS A 46 2.57 15.59 5.03
N VAL A 47 1.85 15.37 3.93
CA VAL A 47 1.78 16.28 2.81
C VAL A 47 0.45 17.04 2.93
N TYR A 48 0.55 18.31 3.33
CA TYR A 48 -0.61 19.19 3.41
C TYR A 48 -0.83 19.85 2.06
N ASP A 49 -2.00 19.64 1.46
CA ASP A 49 -2.37 20.33 0.24
C ASP A 49 -2.83 21.76 0.57
N VAL A 50 -2.03 22.75 0.18
CA VAL A 50 -2.30 24.18 0.41
C VAL A 50 -3.56 24.63 -0.35
N SER A 51 -4.01 23.84 -1.33
CA SER A 51 -5.21 24.15 -2.12
C SER A 51 -6.53 23.89 -1.38
N SER A 52 -6.52 23.24 -0.20
CA SER A 52 -7.71 22.97 0.61
C SER A 52 -8.20 24.17 1.46
N MET A 53 -7.46 25.29 1.44
CA MET A 53 -7.77 26.51 2.23
C MET A 53 -8.55 27.59 1.46
N GLN A 54 -8.86 27.39 0.17
CA GLN A 54 -9.60 28.36 -0.64
C GLN A 54 -10.94 27.78 -1.09
N ASP A 55 -11.91 27.73 -0.18
CA ASP A 55 -13.35 27.80 -0.50
C ASP A 55 -14.15 28.08 0.78
N ILE A 56 -13.80 29.18 1.46
CA ILE A 56 -14.72 29.88 2.35
C ILE A 56 -15.14 31.14 1.61
N HIS A 57 -16.00 30.99 0.60
CA HIS A 57 -16.67 32.14 0.01
C HIS A 57 -18.10 32.22 0.53
N GLU A 58 -18.42 33.41 1.05
CA GLU A 58 -19.64 33.78 1.75
C GLU A 58 -20.94 33.31 1.10
N ASP A 59 -21.81 32.79 1.96
CA ASP A 59 -23.15 32.32 1.70
C ASP A 59 -24.05 33.49 1.25
N SER A 60 -24.37 33.54 -0.05
CA SER A 60 -25.37 34.47 -0.59
C SER A 60 -26.77 33.86 -0.40
N PRO A 61 -27.74 34.57 0.19
CA PRO A 61 -29.02 33.96 0.56
C PRO A 61 -29.90 33.73 -0.68
N ARG A 62 -29.80 32.53 -1.27
CA ARG A 62 -30.73 32.08 -2.30
C ARG A 62 -32.03 31.55 -1.67
N LYS A 63 -33.13 32.13 -2.12
CA LYS A 63 -34.52 31.87 -1.70
C LYS A 63 -34.82 30.38 -1.55
N ARG A 64 -35.25 29.99 -0.34
CA ARG A 64 -35.83 28.68 0.00
C ARG A 64 -37.06 28.39 -0.87
N GLN A 65 -36.88 27.68 -1.98
CA GLN A 65 -37.93 26.83 -2.50
C GLN A 65 -37.93 25.55 -1.68
N LYS A 66 -38.98 25.34 -0.87
CA LYS A 66 -39.26 24.06 -0.20
C LYS A 66 -39.52 23.00 -1.27
N ARG A 67 -38.45 22.38 -1.77
CA ARG A 67 -38.55 21.13 -2.50
C ARG A 67 -38.78 20.01 -1.49
N GLN A 68 -39.87 19.29 -1.72
CA GLN A 68 -40.34 18.13 -1.01
C GLN A 68 -39.17 17.13 -0.86
N LYS A 69 -38.77 16.84 0.38
CA LYS A 69 -37.75 15.84 0.71
C LYS A 69 -38.30 14.46 0.34
N CYS A 70 -38.14 14.05 -0.92
CA CYS A 70 -38.05 12.62 -1.21
C CYS A 70 -36.83 12.10 -0.44
N HIS A 71 -36.98 10.96 0.23
CA HIS A 71 -35.87 10.26 0.84
C HIS A 71 -34.94 9.73 -0.28
N GLU A 72 -34.14 10.61 -0.87
CA GLU A 72 -33.08 10.22 -1.78
C GLU A 72 -32.09 9.36 -0.99
N LYS A 73 -31.76 8.19 -1.53
CA LYS A 73 -30.75 7.33 -0.95
C LYS A 73 -29.42 8.11 -0.94
N PRO A 74 -28.67 8.08 0.17
CA PRO A 74 -27.37 8.74 0.22
C PRO A 74 -26.47 8.21 -0.90
N SER A 75 -25.64 9.09 -1.48
CA SER A 75 -24.67 8.67 -2.50
C SER A 75 -23.61 7.75 -1.91
N ASP A 76 -22.86 7.03 -2.76
CA ASP A 76 -21.75 6.18 -2.29
C ASP A 76 -20.70 7.00 -1.53
N GLU A 77 -20.45 8.25 -1.94
CA GLU A 77 -19.54 9.19 -1.30
C GLU A 77 -20.00 9.58 0.11
N GLU A 78 -21.28 9.92 0.25
CA GLU A 78 -21.89 10.21 1.55
C GLU A 78 -21.92 8.95 2.44
N TRP A 79 -22.19 7.78 1.85
CA TRP A 79 -22.20 6.51 2.56
C TRP A 79 -20.79 6.12 3.06
N LEU A 80 -19.75 6.31 2.26
CA LEU A 80 -18.35 6.09 2.65
C LEU A 80 -17.98 6.93 3.88
N ALA A 81 -18.39 8.21 3.88
CA ALA A 81 -18.11 9.14 4.97
C ALA A 81 -18.87 8.80 6.26
N ARG A 82 -20.15 8.42 6.14
CA ARG A 82 -21.06 8.30 7.29
C ARG A 82 -21.24 6.90 7.85
N SER A 83 -20.95 5.86 7.08
CA SER A 83 -21.20 4.48 7.50
C SER A 83 -20.26 4.04 8.62
N PHE A 84 -20.79 3.44 9.69
CA PHE A 84 -19.98 2.76 10.71
C PHE A 84 -19.73 1.28 10.38
N SER A 85 -20.42 0.76 9.38
CA SER A 85 -20.36 -0.64 8.97
C SER A 85 -19.12 -0.89 8.12
N ILE A 86 -18.29 -1.87 8.51
CA ILE A 86 -17.13 -2.30 7.71
C ILE A 86 -17.57 -2.73 6.30
N PRO A 87 -18.58 -3.63 6.14
CA PRO A 87 -19.14 -3.94 4.84
C PRO A 87 -19.63 -2.71 4.09
N GLY A 88 -20.33 -1.79 4.76
CA GLY A 88 -20.91 -0.61 4.13
C GLY A 88 -19.86 0.35 3.57
N LYS A 89 -18.79 0.64 4.32
CA LYS A 89 -17.68 1.47 3.80
C LYS A 89 -16.94 0.77 2.66
N LEU A 90 -16.73 -0.55 2.77
CA LEU A 90 -16.07 -1.33 1.72
C LEU A 90 -16.88 -1.36 0.42
N GLU A 91 -18.20 -1.49 0.51
CA GLU A 91 -19.10 -1.44 -0.64
C GLU A 91 -19.04 -0.06 -1.32
N ALA A 92 -19.17 1.02 -0.54
CA ALA A 92 -19.08 2.38 -1.08
C ALA A 92 -17.75 2.67 -1.78
N ILE A 93 -16.60 2.35 -1.15
CA ILE A 93 -15.30 2.56 -1.81
C ILE A 93 -15.14 1.67 -3.04
N THR A 94 -15.72 0.46 -3.03
CA THR A 94 -15.72 -0.42 -4.20
C THR A 94 -16.52 0.20 -5.34
N ASN A 95 -17.69 0.75 -5.08
CA ASN A 95 -18.50 1.43 -6.09
C ASN A 95 -17.79 2.66 -6.66
N ILE A 96 -17.13 3.46 -5.80
CA ILE A 96 -16.34 4.63 -6.23
C ILE A 96 -15.17 4.20 -7.12
N LEU A 97 -14.36 3.23 -6.67
CA LEU A 97 -13.14 2.81 -7.37
C LEU A 97 -13.40 1.92 -8.58
N LEU A 98 -14.51 1.19 -8.66
CA LEU A 98 -14.88 0.36 -9.82
C LEU A 98 -15.93 1.01 -10.72
N SER A 99 -16.20 2.29 -10.50
CA SER A 99 -17.14 3.07 -11.27
C SER A 99 -16.74 3.21 -12.74
N LYS A 100 -17.73 3.50 -13.61
CA LYS A 100 -17.49 3.77 -15.04
C LYS A 100 -16.50 4.94 -15.19
N GLY A 101 -15.44 4.73 -15.98
CA GLY A 101 -14.36 5.69 -16.19
C GLY A 101 -13.16 5.52 -15.25
N SER A 102 -13.25 4.64 -14.24
CA SER A 102 -12.11 4.32 -13.37
C SER A 102 -11.05 3.50 -14.09
N VAL A 103 -9.79 3.69 -13.66
CA VAL A 103 -8.65 2.87 -14.07
C VAL A 103 -8.66 1.46 -13.46
N PHE A 104 -9.42 1.25 -12.39
CA PHE A 104 -9.58 -0.03 -11.71
C PHE A 104 -10.86 -0.74 -12.16
N ASN A 105 -10.79 -2.06 -12.30
CA ASN A 105 -11.95 -2.87 -12.73
C ASN A 105 -12.00 -4.25 -12.06
N LYS A 106 -11.18 -4.47 -11.02
CA LYS A 106 -11.13 -5.69 -10.23
C LYS A 106 -10.78 -5.37 -8.78
N SER A 107 -11.44 -6.04 -7.84
CA SER A 107 -11.04 -6.11 -6.44
C SER A 107 -10.74 -7.56 -6.02
N SER A 108 -9.88 -7.73 -5.02
CA SER A 108 -9.59 -9.02 -4.39
C SER A 108 -9.13 -8.83 -2.95
N LYS A 109 -9.13 -9.89 -2.15
CA LYS A 109 -8.45 -9.88 -0.84
C LYS A 109 -6.96 -9.60 -1.05
N GLY A 110 -6.36 -8.81 -0.17
CA GLY A 110 -4.93 -8.56 -0.17
C GLY A 110 -4.11 -9.79 0.23
N PRO A 111 -2.91 -9.98 -0.32
CA PRO A 111 -2.01 -11.07 0.06
C PRO A 111 -1.41 -10.86 1.45
N SER A 112 -0.87 -11.96 1.97
CA SER A 112 0.00 -11.94 3.15
C SER A 112 1.31 -11.21 2.87
N PHE A 113 1.96 -10.78 3.95
CA PHE A 113 3.34 -10.32 3.90
C PHE A 113 4.28 -11.49 4.11
N TYR A 114 5.34 -11.51 3.32
CA TYR A 114 6.38 -12.53 3.38
C TYR A 114 7.67 -11.95 3.95
N PHE A 115 8.37 -12.74 4.76
CA PHE A 115 9.72 -12.44 5.21
C PHE A 115 10.49 -13.74 5.33
N ALA A 116 11.71 -13.79 4.78
CA ALA A 116 12.52 -15.01 4.73
C ALA A 116 11.74 -16.23 4.18
N ASP A 117 11.03 -16.05 3.06
CA ASP A 117 10.14 -17.06 2.45
C ASP A 117 8.99 -17.57 3.35
N ARG A 118 8.65 -16.87 4.44
CA ARG A 118 7.57 -17.26 5.35
C ARG A 118 6.45 -16.23 5.38
N ASP A 119 5.21 -16.71 5.41
CA ASP A 119 4.05 -15.88 5.74
C ASP A 119 4.13 -15.49 7.23
N VAL A 120 4.32 -14.20 7.50
CA VAL A 120 4.43 -13.68 8.88
C VAL A 120 3.09 -13.22 9.39
N HIS A 121 2.29 -12.58 8.53
CA HIS A 121 0.99 -12.04 8.88
C HIS A 121 0.18 -11.74 7.63
N GLN A 122 -1.12 -12.00 7.69
CA GLN A 122 -2.07 -11.70 6.63
C GLN A 122 -2.92 -10.48 7.00
N PRO A 123 -2.60 -9.28 6.45
CA PRO A 123 -3.41 -8.11 6.74
C PRO A 123 -4.80 -8.24 6.12
N LEU A 124 -5.82 -7.73 6.81
CA LEU A 124 -7.20 -7.73 6.33
C LEU A 124 -7.48 -6.44 5.54
N TYR A 125 -7.14 -6.45 4.25
CA TYR A 125 -7.35 -5.34 3.33
C TYR A 125 -7.83 -5.84 1.96
N THR A 126 -8.42 -4.93 1.19
CA THR A 126 -8.87 -5.20 -0.18
C THR A 126 -7.92 -4.54 -1.16
N VAL A 127 -7.51 -5.24 -2.20
CA VAL A 127 -6.68 -4.70 -3.28
C VAL A 127 -7.55 -4.43 -4.50
N PHE A 128 -7.46 -3.24 -5.05
CA PHE A 128 -8.03 -2.84 -6.33
C PHE A 128 -6.95 -2.81 -7.39
N SER A 129 -7.25 -3.32 -8.58
CA SER A 129 -6.30 -3.39 -9.68
C SER A 129 -6.97 -3.24 -11.05
N ARG A 130 -6.16 -2.90 -12.05
CA ARG A 130 -6.56 -2.99 -13.46
C ARG A 130 -6.38 -4.43 -13.97
N ARG A 131 -7.41 -4.99 -14.59
CA ARG A 131 -7.35 -6.24 -15.35
C ARG A 131 -6.53 -6.01 -16.61
N LYS A 132 -5.56 -6.88 -16.90
CA LYS A 132 -4.87 -6.92 -18.19
C LYS A 132 -5.93 -7.15 -19.28
N GLN A 133 -6.22 -6.14 -20.11
CA GLN A 133 -7.05 -6.35 -21.30
C GLN A 133 -6.20 -7.09 -22.34
N PRO A 134 -6.72 -8.18 -22.95
CA PRO A 134 -5.96 -8.94 -23.94
C PRO A 134 -5.67 -8.14 -25.22
N ASP A 135 -6.48 -7.12 -25.53
CA ASP A 135 -6.42 -6.39 -26.80
C ASP A 135 -5.64 -5.06 -26.73
N GLN A 136 -5.21 -4.63 -25.54
CA GLN A 136 -4.31 -3.48 -25.39
C GLN A 136 -2.88 -3.98 -25.39
N GLY A 137 -2.19 -3.73 -26.52
CA GLY A 137 -0.76 -3.98 -26.66
C GLY A 137 0.00 -3.51 -25.42
N VAL A 138 0.94 -4.34 -24.97
CA VAL A 138 1.75 -4.24 -23.74
C VAL A 138 2.02 -2.78 -23.35
N CYS A 139 1.09 -2.18 -22.61
CA CYS A 139 1.29 -0.86 -22.05
C CYS A 139 2.29 -1.11 -20.92
N GLN A 140 3.52 -0.62 -21.09
CA GLN A 140 4.59 -0.74 -20.08
C GLN A 140 4.29 0.05 -18.80
N ASP A 141 3.16 0.75 -18.75
CA ASP A 141 2.73 1.48 -17.59
C ASP A 141 2.47 0.52 -16.41
N PRO A 142 3.03 0.80 -15.23
CA PRO A 142 2.81 -0.03 -14.05
C PRO A 142 1.31 -0.16 -13.79
N LEU A 143 0.83 -1.40 -13.68
CA LEU A 143 -0.57 -1.70 -13.38
C LEU A 143 -0.95 -0.98 -12.08
N PRO A 144 -1.90 -0.03 -12.11
CA PRO A 144 -2.27 0.70 -10.91
C PRO A 144 -2.86 -0.31 -9.92
N LEU A 145 -2.26 -0.36 -8.74
CA LEU A 145 -2.65 -1.23 -7.64
C LEU A 145 -2.79 -0.38 -6.39
N ILE A 146 -3.91 -0.56 -5.67
CA ILE A 146 -4.16 0.16 -4.43
C ILE A 146 -4.84 -0.72 -3.40
N GLY A 147 -4.35 -0.65 -2.16
CA GLY A 147 -5.03 -1.24 -1.01
C GLY A 147 -6.11 -0.34 -0.44
N TYR A 148 -7.13 -0.93 0.15
CA TYR A 148 -8.09 -0.28 1.03
C TYR A 148 -8.15 -1.04 2.35
N LEU A 149 -7.98 -0.31 3.45
CA LEU A 149 -8.01 -0.81 4.80
C LEU A 149 -9.06 -0.04 5.61
N ASN A 150 -9.98 -0.74 6.24
CA ASN A 150 -10.80 -0.15 7.29
C ASN A 150 -10.08 -0.31 8.63
N TYR A 151 -9.79 0.77 9.33
CA TYR A 151 -8.92 0.75 10.52
C TYR A 151 -9.50 -0.06 11.70
N THR A 152 -10.81 -0.32 11.72
CA THR A 152 -11.43 -1.28 12.66
C THR A 152 -10.80 -2.68 12.57
N THR A 153 -10.33 -3.09 11.39
CA THR A 153 -9.68 -4.38 11.16
C THR A 153 -8.31 -4.49 11.84
N VAL A 154 -7.76 -3.37 12.32
CA VAL A 154 -6.51 -3.31 13.10
C VAL A 154 -6.83 -3.20 14.58
N ILE A 155 -7.69 -2.23 14.94
CA ILE A 155 -8.07 -1.98 16.35
C ILE A 155 -8.77 -3.19 16.96
N GLY A 156 -9.68 -3.83 16.23
CA GLY A 156 -10.46 -4.97 16.73
C GLY A 156 -9.56 -6.12 17.20
N PRO A 157 -8.69 -6.67 16.32
CA PRO A 157 -7.73 -7.70 16.71
C PRO A 157 -6.79 -7.30 17.85
N ARG A 158 -6.26 -6.06 17.87
CA ARG A 158 -5.45 -5.57 19.01
C ARG A 158 -6.23 -5.57 20.31
N THR A 159 -7.44 -5.04 20.28
CA THR A 159 -8.37 -5.01 21.43
C THR A 159 -8.62 -6.43 21.93
N HIS A 160 -8.94 -7.36 21.03
CA HIS A 160 -9.22 -8.75 21.39
C HIS A 160 -8.02 -9.51 21.96
N GLN A 161 -6.80 -9.15 21.57
CA GLN A 161 -5.60 -9.80 22.09
C GLN A 161 -5.28 -9.37 23.52
N PHE A 162 -5.48 -8.09 23.86
CA PHE A 162 -5.03 -7.53 25.14
C PHE A 162 -6.15 -7.33 26.15
N LEU A 163 -7.40 -7.25 25.70
CA LEU A 163 -8.56 -7.07 26.56
C LEU A 163 -9.36 -8.38 26.60
N PRO A 164 -9.67 -8.90 27.80
CA PRO A 164 -10.43 -10.13 27.94
C PRO A 164 -11.77 -10.01 27.22
N ARG A 165 -12.09 -10.99 26.37
CA ARG A 165 -13.46 -11.15 25.85
C ARG A 165 -14.34 -11.64 26.99
N SER A 166 -15.45 -10.95 27.22
CA SER A 166 -16.53 -11.50 28.05
C SER A 166 -17.00 -12.79 27.38
N LYS A 167 -16.65 -13.94 27.98
CA LYS A 167 -17.13 -15.25 27.50
C LYS A 167 -18.56 -15.42 27.99
N GLY A 168 -19.51 -14.87 27.23
CA GLY A 168 -20.93 -15.07 27.44
C GLY A 168 -21.53 -14.23 28.56
N GLY A 169 -22.46 -13.35 28.18
CA GLY A 169 -23.53 -12.88 29.07
C GLY A 169 -23.09 -12.14 30.34
N GLY A 170 -22.72 -10.87 30.17
CA GLY A 170 -23.23 -9.85 31.08
C GLY A 170 -22.53 -9.66 32.43
N VAL A 171 -21.22 -9.88 32.52
CA VAL A 171 -20.44 -9.30 33.62
C VAL A 171 -19.16 -8.67 33.05
N ASP A 172 -19.04 -7.34 33.24
CA ASP A 172 -17.82 -6.59 32.97
C ASP A 172 -16.72 -7.08 33.91
N TYR A 173 -15.92 -8.04 33.46
CA TYR A 173 -14.71 -8.38 34.20
C TYR A 173 -13.82 -7.14 34.21
N PRO A 174 -13.38 -6.68 35.40
CA PRO A 174 -12.48 -5.55 35.49
C PRO A 174 -11.25 -5.87 34.64
N LEU A 175 -11.03 -5.03 33.63
CA LEU A 175 -9.87 -5.12 32.74
C LEU A 175 -8.60 -5.27 33.58
N THR A 176 -7.84 -6.33 33.36
CA THR A 176 -6.60 -6.53 34.09
C THR A 176 -5.68 -5.31 33.85
N PRO A 177 -5.10 -4.70 34.90
CA PRO A 177 -4.20 -3.56 34.73
C PRO A 177 -3.06 -3.84 33.76
N LEU A 178 -2.61 -5.11 33.71
CA LEU A 178 -1.59 -5.59 32.79
C LEU A 178 -2.06 -5.57 31.32
N GLY A 179 -3.29 -6.02 31.03
CA GLY A 179 -3.87 -5.99 29.69
C GLY A 179 -4.03 -4.58 29.15
N LYS A 180 -4.57 -3.67 29.98
CA LYS A 180 -4.64 -2.22 29.68
C LYS A 180 -3.27 -1.64 29.37
N LYS A 181 -2.27 -1.93 30.20
CA LYS A 181 -0.90 -1.44 30.02
C LYS A 181 -0.25 -1.96 28.74
N LYS A 182 -0.50 -3.22 28.35
CA LYS A 182 -0.01 -3.78 27.08
C LYS A 182 -0.74 -3.17 25.88
N TYR A 183 -2.06 -3.02 25.95
CA TYR A 183 -2.86 -2.38 24.90
C TYR A 183 -2.40 -0.93 24.65
N ALA A 184 -2.22 -0.15 25.71
CA ALA A 184 -1.74 1.23 25.61
C ALA A 184 -0.32 1.37 25.03
N ARG A 185 0.48 0.30 25.02
CA ARG A 185 1.81 0.29 24.39
C ARG A 185 1.75 0.04 22.88
N VAL A 186 0.79 -0.76 22.42
CA VAL A 186 0.66 -1.13 21.00
C VAL A 186 -0.23 -0.18 20.21
N ILE A 187 -1.10 0.56 20.89
CA ILE A 187 -1.92 1.58 20.25
C ILE A 187 -1.06 2.82 20.01
N PRO A 188 -0.97 3.30 18.77
CA PRO A 188 -0.23 4.52 18.48
C PRO A 188 -0.92 5.73 19.13
N LYS A 189 -0.12 6.75 19.49
CA LYS A 189 -0.64 8.01 20.04
C LYS A 189 -1.48 8.75 19.00
N GLU A 190 -0.97 8.82 17.78
CA GLU A 190 -1.68 9.30 16.59
C GLU A 190 -2.00 8.09 15.72
N TRP A 191 -3.28 7.83 15.47
CA TRP A 191 -3.71 6.65 14.72
C TRP A 191 -3.33 6.74 13.24
N LYS A 192 -3.18 7.96 12.71
CA LYS A 192 -2.70 8.20 11.34
C LYS A 192 -1.25 7.78 11.15
N GLU A 193 -0.50 7.60 12.24
CA GLU A 193 0.90 7.15 12.21
C GLU A 193 1.04 5.70 12.71
N ASP A 194 0.02 4.88 12.49
CA ASP A 194 0.06 3.47 12.88
C ASP A 194 1.12 2.71 12.06
N PRO A 195 2.15 2.12 12.71
CA PRO A 195 3.18 1.31 12.04
C PRO A 195 2.61 0.17 11.19
N TYR A 196 1.41 -0.30 11.50
CA TYR A 196 0.75 -1.35 10.74
C TYR A 196 0.47 -0.94 9.28
N PHE A 197 0.34 0.35 8.96
CA PHE A 197 0.16 0.80 7.58
C PHE A 197 1.38 0.50 6.71
N VAL A 198 2.58 0.64 7.27
CA VAL A 198 3.84 0.31 6.57
C VAL A 198 3.86 -1.16 6.19
N PHE A 199 3.41 -2.02 7.09
CA PHE A 199 3.33 -3.45 6.85
C PHE A 199 2.39 -3.81 5.68
N VAL A 200 1.23 -3.16 5.61
CA VAL A 200 0.29 -3.34 4.49
C VAL A 200 0.89 -2.83 3.19
N LEU A 201 1.58 -1.68 3.21
CA LEU A 201 2.28 -1.14 2.04
C LEU A 201 3.38 -2.08 1.54
N LEU A 202 4.14 -2.72 2.45
CA LEU A 202 5.13 -3.73 2.06
C LEU A 202 4.49 -4.96 1.41
N SER A 203 3.36 -5.42 1.93
CA SER A 203 2.59 -6.54 1.34
C SER A 203 2.12 -6.22 -0.09
N ILE A 204 1.73 -4.96 -0.31
CA ILE A 204 1.34 -4.42 -1.62
C ILE A 204 2.54 -4.38 -2.57
N ALA A 205 3.71 -3.93 -2.10
CA ALA A 205 4.93 -3.92 -2.90
C ALA A 205 5.36 -5.33 -3.32
N GLN A 206 5.29 -6.30 -2.41
CA GLN A 206 5.58 -7.71 -2.71
C GLN A 206 4.63 -8.27 -3.79
N LEU A 207 3.35 -7.91 -3.73
CA LEU A 207 2.39 -8.27 -4.77
C LEU A 207 2.73 -7.65 -6.12
N GLN A 208 3.18 -6.39 -6.12
CA GLN A 208 3.60 -5.70 -7.33
C GLN A 208 4.84 -6.35 -7.93
N GLU A 209 5.86 -6.63 -7.12
CA GLU A 209 7.07 -7.33 -7.54
C GLU A 209 6.74 -8.68 -8.18
N ASP A 210 5.91 -9.50 -7.53
CA ASP A 210 5.51 -10.80 -8.06
C ASP A 210 4.80 -10.71 -9.43
N ARG A 211 3.95 -9.70 -9.61
CA ARG A 211 3.21 -9.47 -10.87
C ARG A 211 4.05 -8.81 -11.97
N LEU A 212 5.13 -8.11 -11.60
CA LEU A 212 5.99 -7.33 -12.49
C LEU A 212 7.37 -7.97 -12.69
N LYS A 213 7.59 -9.22 -12.26
CA LYS A 213 8.84 -9.98 -12.47
C LYS A 213 9.35 -9.92 -13.92
N GLU A 214 8.44 -9.83 -14.89
CA GLU A 214 8.75 -9.72 -16.32
C GLU A 214 9.30 -8.35 -16.75
N LEU A 215 8.95 -7.27 -16.03
CA LEU A 215 9.26 -5.88 -16.37
C LEU A 215 10.53 -5.34 -15.71
N LYS A 216 11.20 -6.12 -14.84
CA LYS A 216 12.43 -5.72 -14.11
C LYS A 216 12.34 -4.30 -13.53
N SER A 217 11.20 -3.96 -12.91
CA SER A 217 11.09 -2.68 -12.22
C SER A 217 12.15 -2.60 -11.12
N ILE A 218 12.68 -1.41 -10.87
CA ILE A 218 13.66 -1.15 -9.81
C ILE A 218 12.94 -0.68 -8.52
N SER A 219 11.71 -0.19 -8.67
CA SER A 219 10.90 0.36 -7.57
C SER A 219 9.41 0.14 -7.80
N HIS A 220 8.66 0.09 -6.70
CA HIS A 220 7.23 -0.15 -6.66
C HIS A 220 6.56 0.95 -5.84
N LEU A 221 5.60 1.64 -6.44
CA LEU A 221 4.75 2.58 -5.71
C LEU A 221 3.59 1.83 -5.07
N SER A 222 3.69 1.62 -3.75
CA SER A 222 2.61 1.08 -2.94
C SER A 222 1.69 2.20 -2.48
N ARG A 223 0.38 1.98 -2.59
CA ARG A 223 -0.65 2.94 -2.16
C ARG A 223 -1.71 2.25 -1.33
N LEU A 224 -2.16 2.93 -0.27
CA LEU A 224 -3.14 2.43 0.67
C LEU A 224 -4.12 3.53 1.04
N LEU A 225 -5.40 3.32 0.75
CA LEU A 225 -6.49 4.11 1.32
C LEU A 225 -6.88 3.53 2.68
N VAL A 226 -6.96 4.39 3.70
CA VAL A 226 -7.39 4.03 5.05
C VAL A 226 -8.59 4.85 5.45
N ALA A 227 -9.66 4.16 5.83
CA ALA A 227 -10.83 4.79 6.45
C ALA A 227 -10.91 4.38 7.92
N SER A 228 -10.96 5.37 8.81
CA SER A 228 -11.28 5.16 10.22
C SER A 228 -12.79 5.24 10.43
N PRO A 229 -13.38 4.49 11.36
CA PRO A 229 -14.76 4.71 11.80
C PRO A 229 -14.89 5.98 12.67
N PHE A 230 -13.77 6.47 13.22
CA PHE A 230 -13.72 7.63 14.11
C PHE A 230 -13.41 8.92 13.36
N ASP A 231 -12.80 8.82 12.17
CA ASP A 231 -12.62 9.95 11.28
C ASP A 231 -13.81 10.04 10.31
N ARG A 232 -14.54 11.15 10.42
CA ARG A 232 -15.69 11.47 9.56
C ARG A 232 -15.43 12.64 8.64
N GLU A 233 -14.22 13.19 8.69
CA GLU A 233 -13.83 14.36 7.92
C GLU A 233 -13.00 13.96 6.71
N SER A 234 -12.18 12.91 6.81
CA SER A 234 -11.28 12.51 5.72
C SER A 234 -11.14 10.99 5.54
N ILE A 235 -10.82 10.58 4.30
CA ILE A 235 -10.15 9.32 4.00
C ILE A 235 -8.66 9.60 3.79
N HIS A 236 -7.79 8.68 4.21
CA HIS A 236 -6.35 8.91 4.23
C HIS A 236 -5.67 8.09 3.14
N LEU A 237 -4.79 8.71 2.36
CA LEU A 237 -3.96 8.06 1.37
C LEU A 237 -2.53 7.97 1.89
N TYR A 238 -2.00 6.76 1.97
CA TYR A 238 -0.60 6.50 2.28
C TYR A 238 0.12 5.99 1.04
N GLN A 239 1.33 6.48 0.81
CA GLN A 239 2.14 6.11 -0.35
C GLN A 239 3.58 5.84 0.06
N ALA A 240 4.21 4.86 -0.58
CA ALA A 240 5.60 4.53 -0.34
C ALA A 240 6.24 4.01 -1.63
N HIS A 241 7.42 4.53 -1.94
CA HIS A 241 8.30 3.97 -2.97
C HIS A 241 9.18 2.90 -2.33
N ILE A 242 9.02 1.66 -2.76
CA ILE A 242 9.72 0.50 -2.20
C ILE A 242 10.54 -0.14 -3.31
N THR A 243 11.86 -0.24 -3.12
CA THR A 243 12.77 -0.77 -4.14
C THR A 243 12.75 -2.29 -4.18
N SER A 244 13.06 -2.88 -5.34
CA SER A 244 13.17 -4.33 -5.48
C SER A 244 14.33 -4.90 -4.67
N ASP A 245 15.41 -4.12 -4.46
CA ASP A 245 16.51 -4.52 -3.58
C ASP A 245 16.06 -4.56 -2.11
N PHE A 246 15.22 -3.61 -1.66
CA PHE A 246 14.62 -3.66 -0.33
C PHE A 246 13.71 -4.89 -0.18
N LEU A 247 12.88 -5.21 -1.18
CA LEU A 247 12.06 -6.43 -1.15
C LEU A 247 12.91 -7.70 -1.13
N ARG A 248 14.00 -7.74 -1.89
CA ARG A 248 14.96 -8.87 -1.87
C ARG A 248 15.65 -9.01 -0.52
N MET A 249 15.91 -7.90 0.17
CA MET A 249 16.42 -7.92 1.54
C MET A 249 15.43 -8.57 2.52
N LEU A 250 14.12 -8.31 2.36
CA LEU A 250 13.09 -8.98 3.18
C LEU A 250 12.95 -10.47 2.83
N ASP A 251 13.07 -10.82 1.55
CA ASP A 251 12.98 -12.19 1.05
C ASP A 251 14.20 -13.04 1.48
N LYS A 252 15.40 -12.48 1.36
CA LYS A 252 16.68 -13.14 1.65
C LYS A 252 17.52 -12.32 2.63
N PRO A 253 17.12 -12.26 3.92
CA PRO A 253 17.72 -11.37 4.91
C PRO A 253 19.16 -11.75 5.29
N THR A 254 19.57 -12.99 5.05
CA THR A 254 20.94 -13.47 5.33
C THR A 254 21.94 -13.18 4.23
N SER A 255 21.47 -12.88 3.00
CA SER A 255 22.33 -12.75 1.82
C SER A 255 22.49 -11.30 1.35
N THR A 256 21.71 -10.39 1.91
CA THR A 256 21.65 -8.99 1.46
C THR A 256 22.30 -8.09 2.51
N ARG A 257 23.21 -7.21 2.06
CA ARG A 257 23.81 -6.17 2.90
C ARG A 257 22.69 -5.26 3.43
N PHE A 258 22.69 -5.03 4.73
CA PHE A 258 21.73 -4.14 5.36
C PHE A 258 22.13 -2.68 5.12
N GLN A 259 21.17 -1.90 4.62
CA GLN A 259 21.20 -0.44 4.64
C GLN A 259 19.92 0.04 5.32
N LYS A 260 20.03 1.10 6.12
CA LYS A 260 18.88 1.71 6.81
C LYS A 260 18.08 2.61 5.87
N ASP A 261 17.73 2.08 4.70
CA ASP A 261 17.05 2.81 3.63
C ASP A 261 15.58 2.39 3.58
N PHE A 262 14.92 2.44 4.73
CA PHE A 262 13.49 2.13 4.80
C PHE A 262 12.68 3.21 4.10
N PRO A 263 11.54 2.83 3.49
CA PRO A 263 10.73 3.78 2.73
C PRO A 263 10.19 4.89 3.64
N THR A 264 10.23 6.13 3.15
CA THR A 264 9.43 7.21 3.73
C THR A 264 7.97 7.02 3.29
N ILE A 265 7.04 7.16 4.24
CA ILE A 265 5.62 7.00 3.98
C ILE A 265 4.99 8.37 3.84
N GLU A 266 4.62 8.74 2.62
CA GLU A 266 3.83 9.95 2.38
C GLU A 266 2.40 9.71 2.85
N HIS A 267 1.85 10.67 3.57
CA HIS A 267 0.46 10.66 4.05
C HIS A 267 -0.26 11.92 3.56
N ARG A 268 -1.42 11.71 2.92
CA ARG A 268 -2.32 12.76 2.43
C ARG A 268 -3.71 12.54 2.98
N GLU A 269 -4.39 13.64 3.30
CA GLU A 269 -5.78 13.63 3.72
C GLU A 269 -6.69 14.06 2.58
N ILE A 270 -7.73 13.27 2.31
CA ILE A 270 -8.75 13.59 1.30
C ILE A 270 -10.06 13.83 2.05
N SER A 271 -10.45 15.09 2.18
CA SER A 271 -11.68 15.45 2.92
C SER A 271 -12.91 14.85 2.26
N PHE A 272 -13.81 14.24 3.03
CA PHE A 272 -15.05 13.66 2.52
C PHE A 272 -15.99 14.71 1.91
N LYS A 273 -16.03 15.92 2.48
CA LYS A 273 -16.81 17.02 1.94
C LYS A 273 -15.99 17.86 0.95
N PRO A 274 -16.62 18.43 -0.08
CA PRO A 274 -17.99 18.14 -0.52
C PRO A 274 -18.13 16.73 -1.14
N TYR A 275 -19.28 16.09 -0.94
CA TYR A 275 -19.49 14.69 -1.35
C TYR A 275 -19.56 14.55 -2.87
N GLU A 276 -20.08 15.56 -3.55
CA GLU A 276 -20.30 15.60 -4.99
C GLU A 276 -18.99 15.49 -5.78
N THR A 277 -17.88 15.98 -5.21
CA THR A 277 -16.55 15.93 -5.85
C THR A 277 -15.63 14.90 -5.23
N LEU A 278 -16.04 14.22 -4.13
CA LEU A 278 -15.18 13.29 -3.40
C LEU A 278 -14.65 12.18 -4.30
N ARG A 279 -15.52 11.59 -5.14
CA ARG A 279 -15.10 10.55 -6.07
C ARG A 279 -14.02 11.03 -7.02
N GLN A 280 -14.17 12.23 -7.60
CA GLN A 280 -13.18 12.79 -8.51
C GLN A 280 -11.86 13.06 -7.79
N ARG A 281 -11.92 13.66 -6.60
CA ARG A 281 -10.73 13.92 -5.76
C ARG A 281 -9.96 12.65 -5.40
N ILE A 282 -10.67 11.57 -5.05
CA ILE A 282 -10.04 10.26 -4.82
C ILE A 282 -9.37 9.78 -6.11
N LEU A 283 -10.05 9.81 -7.25
CA LEU A 283 -9.48 9.32 -8.51
C LEU A 283 -8.31 10.18 -9.01
N ASP A 284 -8.31 11.49 -8.77
CA ASP A 284 -7.25 12.41 -9.12
C ASP A 284 -5.98 12.13 -8.31
N GLU A 285 -6.10 11.98 -6.98
CA GLU A 285 -4.98 11.55 -6.12
C GLU A 285 -4.41 10.19 -6.54
N LEU A 286 -5.25 9.31 -7.08
CA LEU A 286 -4.84 7.99 -7.57
C LEU A 286 -4.35 7.96 -9.02
N SER A 287 -4.42 9.08 -9.73
CA SER A 287 -4.00 9.16 -11.12
C SER A 287 -2.47 9.21 -11.24
N VAL A 288 -1.96 8.58 -12.30
CA VAL A 288 -0.52 8.43 -12.60
C VAL A 288 0.16 9.77 -12.92
N ALA A 289 -0.60 10.86 -13.10
CA ALA A 289 -0.06 12.21 -13.31
C ALA A 289 0.62 12.80 -12.06
N ASN A 290 0.30 12.30 -10.85
CA ASN A 290 0.96 12.68 -9.59
C ASN A 290 2.21 11.83 -9.29
N MET A 291 2.76 11.13 -10.29
CA MET A 291 4.00 10.36 -10.17
C MET A 291 5.21 11.29 -10.32
N PRO A 292 6.23 11.20 -9.46
CA PRO A 292 7.53 11.76 -9.78
C PRO A 292 8.00 11.15 -11.11
N PRO A 293 8.67 11.91 -11.99
CA PRO A 293 9.22 11.37 -13.22
C PRO A 293 10.19 10.24 -12.85
N HIS A 294 9.87 9.03 -13.31
CA HIS A 294 10.84 7.95 -13.32
C HIS A 294 12.12 8.46 -13.99
N LEU A 295 13.28 8.22 -13.35
CA LEU A 295 14.58 8.25 -14.00
C LEU A 295 14.60 7.16 -15.09
N SER A 296 13.97 7.45 -16.21
CA SER A 296 14.26 6.81 -17.48
C SER A 296 15.71 7.17 -17.79
N ASN A 297 16.62 6.24 -17.49
CA ASN A 297 17.97 6.26 -18.02
C ASN A 297 17.87 6.11 -19.52
N ARG A 298 17.68 7.25 -20.19
CA ARG A 298 17.84 7.41 -21.62
C ARG A 298 19.34 7.41 -21.92
N HIS A 299 19.93 6.23 -21.93
CA HIS A 299 21.13 5.99 -22.73
C HIS A 299 20.70 5.40 -24.07
N ASP A 300 20.17 6.29 -24.92
CA ASP A 300 20.22 6.12 -26.36
C ASP A 300 21.70 6.25 -26.76
N ASN A 301 22.45 5.15 -26.73
CA ASN A 301 23.69 5.08 -27.50
C ASN A 301 23.43 4.28 -28.77
N ILE A 302 23.19 5.08 -29.80
CA ILE A 302 23.36 4.79 -31.22
C ILE A 302 24.64 3.96 -31.41
N SER A 303 24.49 2.76 -31.93
CA SER A 303 25.49 2.21 -32.84
C SER A 303 24.78 1.46 -33.96
N ASN A 304 24.33 2.25 -34.94
CA ASN A 304 24.17 1.80 -36.31
C ASN A 304 25.49 1.16 -36.77
N LYS A 305 25.50 -0.16 -36.94
CA LYS A 305 26.38 -0.79 -37.92
C LYS A 305 25.55 -1.64 -38.86
N ASN A 306 25.37 -1.07 -40.05
CA ASN A 306 25.07 -1.74 -41.29
C ASN A 306 25.86 -3.05 -41.40
N VAL A 307 25.17 -4.17 -41.59
CA VAL A 307 25.72 -5.31 -42.32
C VAL A 307 24.71 -5.72 -43.39
N LYS A 308 25.15 -5.56 -44.64
CA LYS A 308 24.49 -5.99 -45.87
C LYS A 308 24.26 -7.51 -45.88
N ARG A 309 23.16 -7.87 -46.54
CA ARG A 309 22.69 -9.22 -46.89
C ARG A 309 23.79 -10.14 -47.44
N ALA A 310 23.65 -11.43 -47.12
CA ALA A 310 23.77 -12.49 -48.11
C ALA A 310 22.55 -13.41 -47.99
N HIS A 311 21.91 -13.62 -49.13
CA HIS A 311 20.78 -14.48 -49.38
C HIS A 311 21.35 -15.85 -49.76
N GLU A 312 20.93 -16.93 -49.11
CA GLU A 312 20.99 -18.24 -49.75
C GLU A 312 19.85 -19.15 -49.26
N GLN A 313 19.43 -20.00 -50.19
CA GLN A 313 18.13 -20.62 -50.35
C GLN A 313 18.14 -22.06 -49.83
N LYS A 314 16.94 -22.52 -49.44
CA LYS A 314 16.47 -23.93 -49.40
C LYS A 314 17.15 -24.87 -48.39
N ASP A 315 16.35 -25.46 -47.50
CA ASP A 315 15.85 -26.81 -47.81
C ASP A 315 14.59 -27.20 -47.00
N LYS A 316 13.83 -28.11 -47.60
CA LYS A 316 12.57 -28.71 -47.19
C LYS A 316 12.75 -29.67 -46.01
N GLY A 317 11.77 -29.73 -45.11
CA GLY A 317 11.82 -30.69 -44.00
C GLY A 317 10.48 -30.90 -43.28
N ARG A 318 9.50 -31.41 -44.01
CA ARG A 318 8.18 -31.82 -43.53
C ARG A 318 8.32 -33.10 -42.70
N PHE A 319 8.01 -33.12 -41.40
CA PHE A 319 7.62 -34.36 -40.72
C PHE A 319 6.52 -34.14 -39.68
N LYS A 320 5.32 -34.60 -40.06
CA LYS A 320 4.27 -35.11 -39.17
C LYS A 320 4.78 -36.39 -38.51
N ARG A 321 4.41 -36.63 -37.25
CA ARG A 321 4.09 -37.95 -36.65
C ARG A 321 3.44 -37.70 -35.28
N THR A 322 2.12 -37.83 -35.17
CA THR A 322 1.34 -39.04 -34.79
C THR A 322 1.52 -39.53 -33.36
N ARG A 323 0.35 -39.57 -32.73
CA ARG A 323 -0.11 -40.18 -31.48
C ARG A 323 0.05 -41.71 -31.47
N SER A 324 0.43 -42.26 -30.33
CA SER A 324 0.10 -43.58 -29.74
C SER A 324 0.93 -43.68 -28.45
N SER A 325 0.44 -44.04 -27.27
CA SER A 325 -0.69 -44.92 -26.90
C SER A 325 -1.42 -44.41 -25.66
#